data_AF-A0A1C7DFV5-F1
#
_entry.id   AF-A0A1C7DFV5-F1
#
_cell.length_a   1.000
_cell.length_b   1.000
_cell.length_c   1.000
_cell.angle_alpha   90.00
_cell.angle_beta   90.00
_cell.angle_gamma   90.00
#
_symmetry.space_group_name_H-M   'P 1'
#
loop_
_entity.id
_entity.type
_entity.pdbx_description
1 polymer ?
#
loop_
_entity_poly.entity_id
_entity_poly.type
_entity_poly.pdbx_seq_one_letter_code
_entity_poly.pdbx_strand_id
1 'polypeptide(L)' 'MKQMIQIIRKADVEKEYVHVLKLELDYELASLFDAIQQKDEHQMSKSKQRLQEIHVELEALHAL' A
#
# COMPACT_ATOMS: atom_id res chain seq x y z
N MET A 1 -22.94 -25.84 2.40
CA MET A 1 -23.22 -24.54 1.75
C MET A 1 -22.92 -23.29 2.60
N LYS A 2 -22.71 -23.36 3.93
CA LYS A 2 -22.35 -22.17 4.75
C LYS A 2 -20.87 -21.73 4.65
N GLN A 3 -19.95 -22.66 4.36
CA GLN A 3 -18.51 -22.36 4.31
C GLN A 3 -18.09 -21.58 3.04
N MET A 4 -18.75 -21.80 1.90
CA MET A 4 -18.44 -21.09 0.65
C MET A 4 -18.64 -19.57 0.74
N ILE A 5 -19.67 -19.12 1.46
CA ILE A 5 -20.00 -17.68 1.59
C ILE A 5 -18.92 -16.92 2.37
N GLN A 6 -18.27 -17.58 3.35
CA GLN A 6 -17.19 -16.97 4.12
C GLN A 6 -15.90 -16.81 3.32
N ILE A 7 -15.63 -17.73 2.38
CA ILE A 7 -14.44 -17.69 1.53
C ILE A 7 -14.55 -16.54 0.51
N ILE A 8 -15.73 -16.34 -0.09
CA ILE A 8 -15.98 -15.26 -1.06
C ILE A 8 -15.76 -13.89 -0.40
N ARG A 9 -16.32 -13.66 0.79
CA ARG A 9 -16.13 -12.38 1.51
C ARG A 9 -14.67 -12.09 1.87
N LYS A 10 -13.88 -13.11 2.21
CA LYS A 10 -12.46 -12.92 2.53
C LYS A 10 -11.66 -12.48 1.30
N ALA A 11 -11.92 -13.08 0.15
CA ALA A 11 -11.25 -12.72 -1.10
C ALA A 11 -11.60 -11.30 -1.57
N ASP A 12 -12.84 -10.85 -1.33
CA ASP A 12 -13.23 -9.47 -1.66
C ASP A 12 -12.58 -8.44 -0.73
N VAL A 13 -12.47 -8.75 0.57
CA VAL A 13 -11.77 -7.89 1.54
C VAL A 13 -10.28 -7.79 1.24
N GLU A 14 -9.62 -8.88 0.86
CA GLU A 14 -8.22 -8.86 0.43
C GLU A 14 -8.01 -7.99 -0.82
N LYS A 15 -8.92 -8.07 -1.80
CA LYS A 15 -8.86 -7.20 -2.99
C LYS A 15 -9.05 -5.73 -2.65
N GLU A 16 -10.00 -5.39 -1.78
CA GLU A 16 -10.19 -4.02 -1.32
C GLU A 16 -8.95 -3.52 -0.56
N TYR A 17 -8.35 -4.35 0.30
CA TYR A 17 -7.14 -4.00 1.03
C TYR A 17 -5.96 -3.74 0.08
N VAL A 18 -5.75 -4.60 -0.91
CA VAL A 18 -4.74 -4.37 -1.97
C VAL A 18 -5.02 -3.05 -2.71
N HIS A 19 -6.28 -2.73 -2.98
CA HIS A 19 -6.62 -1.47 -3.65
C HIS A 19 -6.27 -0.25 -2.78
N VAL A 20 -6.59 -0.31 -1.48
CA VAL A 20 -6.21 0.74 -0.51
C VAL A 20 -4.69 0.89 -0.44
N LEU A 21 -3.94 -0.21 -0.35
CA LEU A 21 -2.48 -0.18 -0.33
C LEU A 21 -1.90 0.45 -1.60
N LYS A 22 -2.48 0.20 -2.77
CA LYS A 22 -2.07 0.85 -4.03
C LYS A 22 -2.36 2.36 -4.02
N LEU A 23 -3.50 2.78 -3.48
CA LEU A 23 -3.81 4.20 -3.30
C LEU A 23 -2.84 4.88 -2.32
N GLU A 24 -2.50 4.22 -1.21
CA GLU A 24 -1.48 4.70 -0.28
C GLU A 24 -0.10 4.79 -0.94
N LEU A 25 0.27 3.80 -1.77
CA LEU A 25 1.50 3.80 -2.54
C LEU A 25 1.57 5.03 -3.45
N ASP A 26 0.52 5.28 -4.23
CA ASP A 26 0.44 6.43 -5.15
C ASP A 26 0.55 7.76 -4.39
N TYR A 27 -0.14 7.87 -3.25
CA TYR A 27 -0.08 9.04 -2.39
C TYR A 27 1.33 9.29 -1.82
N GLU A 28 1.99 8.23 -1.34
CA GLU A 28 3.32 8.36 -0.74
C GLU A 28 4.39 8.62 -1.81
N LEU A 29 4.23 8.10 -3.03
CA LEU A 29 5.07 8.46 -4.17
C LEU A 29 4.94 9.94 -4.56
N ALA A 30 3.71 10.48 -4.56
CA ALA A 30 3.48 11.90 -4.78
C ALA A 30 4.11 12.75 -3.66
N SER A 31 3.95 12.35 -2.41
CA SER A 31 4.56 13.01 -1.24
C SER A 31 6.08 12.99 -1.31
N LEU A 32 6.68 11.86 -1.73
CA LEU A 32 8.11 11.74 -1.94
C LEU A 32 8.58 12.65 -3.08
N PHE A 33 7.84 12.73 -4.19
CA PHE A 33 8.16 13.63 -5.29
C PHE A 33 8.24 15.07 -4.81
N ASP A 34 7.23 15.54 -4.07
CA ASP A 34 7.21 16.90 -3.52
C ASP A 34 8.36 17.15 -2.54
N ALA A 35 8.67 16.17 -1.69
CA ALA A 35 9.80 16.25 -0.75
C ALA A 35 11.15 16.34 -1.48
N ILE A 36 11.30 15.61 -2.59
CA ILE A 36 12.49 15.70 -3.47
C ILE A 36 12.59 17.10 -4.08
N GLN A 37 11.50 17.68 -4.57
CA GLN A 37 11.50 19.04 -5.13
C GLN A 37 11.89 20.09 -4.08
N GLN A 38 11.41 19.92 -2.85
CA GLN A 38 11.66 20.82 -1.73
C GLN A 38 13.00 20.55 -1.02
N LYS A 39 13.71 19.47 -1.39
CA LYS A 39 14.91 18.97 -0.70
C LYS A 39 14.68 18.73 0.80
N ASP A 40 13.47 18.32 1.17
CA ASP A 40 13.13 17.95 2.54
C ASP A 40 13.60 16.52 2.82
N GLU A 41 14.82 16.39 3.31
CA GLU A 41 15.43 15.08 3.60
C GLU A 41 14.65 14.28 4.65
N HIS A 42 14.01 14.96 5.60
CA HIS A 42 13.22 14.30 6.64
C HIS A 42 11.97 13.67 6.04
N GLN A 43 11.22 14.44 5.26
CA GLN A 43 10.03 13.93 4.58
C GLN A 43 10.40 12.88 3.53
N MET A 44 11.51 13.04 2.81
CA MET A 44 12.01 12.01 1.89
C MET A 44 12.31 10.68 2.61
N SER A 45 12.97 10.72 3.76
CA SER A 45 13.28 9.51 4.54
C SER A 45 12.00 8.83 5.04
N LYS A 46 11.06 9.62 5.59
CA LYS A 46 9.77 9.13 6.05
C LYS A 46 8.96 8.49 4.91
N SER A 47 8.90 9.15 3.76
CA SER A 47 8.13 8.67 2.61
C SER A 47 8.71 7.36 2.08
N LYS A 48 10.05 7.25 1.99
CA LYS A 48 10.73 6.00 1.59
C LYS A 48 10.49 4.86 2.58
N GLN A 49 10.49 5.15 3.88
CA GLN A 49 10.17 4.13 4.88
C GLN A 49 8.74 3.62 4.69
N ARG A 50 7.77 4.51 4.51
CA ARG A 50 6.37 4.13 4.32
C ARG A 50 6.16 3.34 3.01
N LEU A 51 6.81 3.74 1.92
CA LEU A 51 6.81 2.98 0.66
C LEU A 51 7.36 1.55 0.85
N GLN A 52 8.40 1.39 1.65
CA GLN A 52 8.96 0.06 1.95
C GLN A 52 7.97 -0.80 2.74
N GLU A 53 7.27 -0.23 3.72
CA GLU A 53 6.23 -0.93 4.48
C GLU A 53 5.11 -1.41 3.55
N ILE A 54 4.60 -0.52 2.69
CA ILE A 54 3.55 -0.85 1.71
C ILE A 54 4.02 -1.93 0.73
N HIS A 55 5.28 -1.88 0.28
CA HIS A 55 5.84 -2.91 -0.59
C HIS A 55 5.85 -4.29 0.08
N VAL A 56 6.27 -4.38 1.34
CA VAL A 56 6.27 -5.65 2.11
C VAL A 56 4.85 -6.17 2.31
N GLU A 57 3.89 -5.30 2.58
CA GLU A 57 2.48 -5.69 2.72
C GLU A 57 1.90 -6.21 1.40
N LEU A 58 2.15 -5.53 0.27
CA LEU A 58 1.73 -5.98 -1.05
C LEU A 58 2.38 -7.32 -1.46
N GLU A 59 3.66 -7.51 -1.12
CA GLU A 59 4.39 -8.76 -1.36
C GLU A 59 3.80 -9.92 -0.54
N ALA A 60 3.48 -9.69 0.74
CA ALA A 60 2.82 -10.67 1.59
C ALA A 60 1.44 -11.10 1.05
N LEU A 61 0.74 -10.19 0.38
CA LEU A 61 -0.55 -10.43 -0.27
C LEU A 61 -0.41 -11.00 -1.69
N HIS A 62 0.81 -11.25 -2.18
CA HIS A 62 1.09 -11.71 -3.56
C HIS A 62 0.45 -10.79 -4.62
N ALA A 63 0.40 -9.49 -4.33
CA ALA A 63 -0.27 -8.47 -5.13
C ALA A 63 0.69 -7.52 -5.87
N LEU A 64 1.98 -7.87 -5.85
CA LEU A 64 3.09 -7.15 -6.48
C LEU A 64 3.32 -7.62 -7.92
#